data_AF-A0A6A6XL84-F1
#
_entry.id   AF-A0A6A6XL84-F1
#
_cell.length_a   1.000
_cell.length_b   1.000
_cell.length_c   1.000
_cell.angle_alpha   90.00
_cell.angle_beta   90.00
_cell.angle_gamma   90.00
#
_symmetry.space_group_name_H-M   'P 1'
#
loop_
_entity.id
_entity.type
_entity.pdbx_description
1 polymer ?
#
loop_
_entity_poly.entity_id
_entity_poly.type
_entity_poly.pdbx_seq_one_letter_code
_entity_poly.pdbx_strand_id
1 'polypeptide(L)'
;MAPTRHHRHKAPGKTTHPTTRAQTKTGTASRRYADRPTTKKPKPPARYKIRRILGERRNGGKTEYLLQWLPSWETVSSIGGGRQVILDEWAEHRKSKETFEFKPKTSDATETTYHMLRDDVSTENDNEEMLRQMFEAVMEKVKDLMAPQTDWTEEFKEGEWAFAAGQEIKANRIASNGSGSPTTATGILRKTYEDMKNLYETDSMPENFNDGTLKYGSIRLHYLGQIDATNLKKGVPAKQSRSPKFAWEIVLPLFQQGMQNIDAESMTDGKNFEQHFKWLSWWVEEAVTFAPYVLKNPWFLLLVRFFITSDDLGPFLKKKTGIILSNDWGSDSRDYLIATYLDEVDFEFRCPHDVQDTYLHLRDFFRDCAEDDSPVNDSSEENGAQEYVEGLGHIMVDAEDDEDLD
;
A
#
# COMPACT_ATOMS: atom_id res chain seq x y z
N MET A 1 6.10 26.94 56.79
CA MET A 1 6.76 26.81 58.12
C MET A 1 6.79 25.34 58.51
N ALA A 2 7.71 24.92 59.38
CA ALA A 2 7.79 23.53 59.88
C ALA A 2 6.84 23.28 61.08
N PRO A 3 6.69 22.03 61.56
CA PRO A 3 7.59 21.60 62.63
C PRO A 3 8.17 20.17 62.55
N THR A 4 9.28 20.00 63.26
CA THR A 4 10.08 18.81 63.63
C THR A 4 9.49 18.02 64.83
N ARG A 5 9.87 16.79 65.25
CA ARG A 5 10.71 15.64 64.77
C ARG A 5 10.75 14.53 65.88
N HIS A 6 11.39 13.37 65.62
CA HIS A 6 11.82 12.27 66.56
C HIS A 6 10.74 11.19 66.88
N HIS A 7 11.01 9.89 67.14
CA HIS A 7 12.21 9.00 67.20
C HIS A 7 11.99 7.72 66.33
N ARG A 8 12.93 6.83 65.89
CA ARG A 8 14.40 6.60 66.02
C ARG A 8 14.94 5.43 66.91
N HIS A 9 14.59 4.16 66.61
CA HIS A 9 15.37 2.94 66.95
C HIS A 9 15.61 2.13 65.65
N LYS A 10 16.82 1.76 65.20
CA LYS A 10 17.90 0.84 65.70
C LYS A 10 17.65 -0.66 65.43
N ALA A 11 18.54 -1.26 64.62
CA ALA A 11 18.69 -2.70 64.26
C ALA A 11 19.70 -3.39 65.24
N PRO A 12 20.45 -4.51 64.98
CA PRO A 12 20.65 -5.32 63.75
C PRO A 12 20.80 -6.87 63.91
N GLY A 13 21.12 -7.59 62.81
CA GLY A 13 21.79 -8.91 62.80
C GLY A 13 21.05 -10.02 62.03
N LYS A 14 21.71 -11.09 61.52
CA LYS A 14 23.16 -11.39 61.43
C LYS A 14 23.43 -12.45 60.33
N THR A 15 24.63 -12.48 59.76
CA THR A 15 25.09 -13.45 58.73
C THR A 15 25.90 -14.62 59.32
N THR A 16 25.72 -15.84 58.78
CA THR A 16 26.71 -16.95 58.86
C THR A 16 26.56 -17.97 57.70
N HIS A 17 27.51 -17.94 56.76
CA HIS A 17 28.12 -19.15 56.16
C HIS A 17 29.26 -19.64 57.10
N PRO A 18 30.03 -20.74 56.88
CA PRO A 18 30.27 -21.58 55.69
C PRO A 18 30.05 -23.11 56.00
N THR A 19 30.65 -24.17 55.39
CA THR A 19 31.96 -24.35 54.72
C THR A 19 32.09 -25.67 53.90
N THR A 20 32.87 -25.61 52.80
CA THR A 20 33.69 -26.69 52.18
C THR A 20 33.13 -28.09 51.90
N ARG A 21 33.37 -28.57 50.66
CA ARG A 21 34.58 -29.38 50.36
C ARG A 21 35.03 -29.24 48.91
N ALA A 22 36.34 -29.23 48.67
CA ALA A 22 36.95 -29.25 47.34
C ALA A 22 37.69 -30.57 47.11
N GLN A 23 37.82 -30.98 45.84
CA GLN A 23 38.84 -31.93 45.39
C GLN A 23 39.42 -31.48 44.04
N THR A 24 40.73 -31.27 44.02
CA THR A 24 41.53 -31.06 42.82
C THR A 24 42.03 -32.40 42.27
N LYS A 25 41.98 -32.56 40.94
CA LYS A 25 42.91 -33.43 40.21
C LYS A 25 43.40 -32.72 38.96
N THR A 26 44.70 -32.80 38.72
CA THR A 26 45.38 -32.25 37.55
C THR A 26 45.19 -33.14 36.32
N GLY A 27 45.15 -32.53 35.13
CA GLY A 27 44.93 -33.22 33.86
C GLY A 27 45.68 -32.55 32.72
N THR A 28 46.69 -33.26 32.21
CA THR A 28 47.62 -32.98 31.12
C THR A 28 47.12 -32.06 29.99
N ALA A 29 47.99 -31.15 29.54
CA ALA A 29 47.71 -30.28 28.40
C ALA A 29 47.47 -31.08 27.10
N SER A 30 46.39 -30.73 26.39
CA SER A 30 46.15 -31.14 25.01
C SER A 30 45.82 -29.88 24.20
N ARG A 31 46.66 -29.55 23.21
CA ARG A 31 46.32 -28.56 22.18
C ARG A 31 45.23 -29.16 21.29
N ARG A 32 43.97 -29.03 21.71
CA ARG A 32 42.85 -29.15 20.77
C ARG A 32 42.98 -28.04 19.75
N TYR A 33 42.73 -28.36 18.48
CA TYR A 33 42.50 -27.35 17.46
C TYR A 33 41.40 -26.40 17.96
N ALA A 34 41.48 -25.12 17.59
CA ALA A 34 40.32 -24.26 17.73
C ALA A 34 39.20 -24.85 16.89
N ASP A 35 38.15 -25.35 17.54
CA ASP A 35 36.96 -25.83 16.85
C ASP A 35 36.47 -24.71 15.93
N ARG A 36 36.40 -24.99 14.62
CA ARG A 36 35.74 -24.08 13.67
C ARG A 36 34.37 -23.72 14.27
N PRO A 37 33.91 -22.46 14.20
CA PRO A 37 32.59 -22.11 14.71
C PRO A 37 31.57 -23.01 14.02
N THR A 38 31.04 -23.97 14.77
CA THR A 38 30.01 -24.86 14.27
C THR A 38 28.81 -23.97 14.01
N THR A 39 28.54 -23.73 12.73
CA THR A 39 27.33 -23.06 12.28
C THR A 39 26.17 -23.84 12.86
N LYS A 40 25.62 -23.33 13.96
CA LYS A 40 24.48 -23.93 14.64
C LYS A 40 23.38 -23.96 13.60
N LYS A 41 23.12 -25.13 13.01
CA LYS A 41 22.00 -25.32 12.10
C LYS A 41 20.79 -24.68 12.79
N PRO A 42 20.08 -23.75 12.13
CA PRO A 42 18.96 -23.06 12.77
C PRO A 42 18.05 -24.14 13.35
N LYS A 43 17.67 -23.99 14.63
CA LYS A 43 16.69 -24.90 15.22
C LYS A 43 15.48 -24.88 14.29
N PRO A 44 14.98 -26.03 13.80
CA PRO A 44 13.71 -26.02 13.09
C PRO A 44 12.69 -25.36 14.02
N PRO A 45 11.95 -24.33 13.54
CA PRO A 45 11.09 -23.53 14.39
C PRO A 45 9.98 -24.38 15.01
N ALA A 46 9.29 -23.83 16.01
CA ALA A 46 8.08 -24.45 16.53
C ALA A 46 7.11 -24.70 15.37
N ARG A 47 6.51 -25.92 15.34
CA ARG A 47 5.69 -26.43 14.23
C ARG A 47 4.80 -25.33 13.65
N TYR A 48 5.07 -24.92 12.41
CA TYR A 48 4.25 -23.94 11.70
C TYR A 48 2.78 -24.39 11.66
N LYS A 49 1.84 -23.43 11.75
CA LYS A 49 0.43 -23.71 11.44
C LYS A 49 0.35 -24.02 9.95
N ILE A 50 -0.05 -25.23 9.61
CA ILE A 50 -0.28 -25.65 8.23
C ILE A 50 -1.58 -24.99 7.75
N ARG A 51 -1.59 -24.49 6.51
CA ARG A 51 -2.74 -23.89 5.83
C ARG A 51 -3.41 -24.96 4.94
N ARG A 52 -3.35 -24.83 3.60
CA ARG A 52 -3.91 -25.82 2.65
C ARG A 52 -2.93 -26.95 2.26
N ILE A 53 -3.48 -28.00 1.67
CA ILE A 53 -2.74 -29.07 0.96
C ILE A 53 -2.77 -28.77 -0.55
N LEU A 54 -1.60 -28.76 -1.19
CA LEU A 54 -1.44 -28.52 -2.62
C LEU A 54 -1.43 -29.81 -3.46
N GLY A 55 -1.27 -30.96 -2.83
CA GLY A 55 -1.23 -32.24 -3.54
C GLY A 55 -1.14 -33.45 -2.64
N GLU A 56 -1.50 -34.61 -3.18
CA GLU A 56 -1.42 -35.94 -2.55
C GLU A 56 -0.66 -36.90 -3.47
N ARG A 57 0.26 -37.69 -2.91
CA ARG A 57 0.92 -38.80 -3.62
C ARG A 57 0.99 -40.06 -2.75
N ARG A 58 1.16 -41.21 -3.39
CA ARG A 58 1.49 -42.46 -2.71
C ARG A 58 2.97 -42.79 -2.86
N ASN A 59 3.71 -42.72 -1.76
CA ASN A 59 5.14 -43.01 -1.70
C ASN A 59 5.39 -44.16 -0.70
N GLY A 60 6.04 -45.24 -1.14
CA GLY A 60 6.36 -46.38 -0.27
C GLY A 60 5.16 -47.00 0.47
N GLY A 61 3.97 -46.97 -0.13
CA GLY A 61 2.72 -47.44 0.50
C GLY A 61 2.08 -46.48 1.52
N LYS A 62 2.63 -45.28 1.71
CA LYS A 62 2.06 -44.21 2.53
C LYS A 62 1.50 -43.09 1.66
N THR A 63 0.46 -42.43 2.16
CA THR A 63 0.02 -41.15 1.59
C THR A 63 0.89 -40.02 2.15
N GLU A 64 1.45 -39.22 1.26
CA GLU A 64 2.16 -37.98 1.55
C GLU A 64 1.42 -36.81 0.90
N TYR A 65 1.45 -35.65 1.56
CA TYR A 65 0.75 -34.44 1.15
C TYR A 65 1.74 -33.29 0.98
N LEU A 66 1.63 -32.55 -0.12
CA LEU A 66 2.41 -31.33 -0.37
C LEU A 66 1.77 -30.16 0.39
N LEU A 67 2.53 -29.47 1.23
CA LEU A 67 2.01 -28.39 2.08
C LEU A 67 2.43 -27.01 1.54
N GLN A 68 1.50 -26.03 1.58
CA GLN A 68 1.68 -24.73 0.94
C GLN A 68 2.84 -23.89 1.53
N TRP A 69 2.88 -23.69 2.85
CA TRP A 69 3.75 -22.67 3.48
C TRP A 69 5.26 -23.00 3.45
N LEU A 70 5.60 -24.26 3.19
CA LEU A 70 6.93 -24.72 2.84
C LEU A 70 6.73 -25.99 2.01
N PRO A 71 6.92 -25.97 0.67
CA PRO A 71 6.65 -27.11 -0.21
C PRO A 71 7.46 -28.39 0.11
N SER A 72 6.99 -29.15 1.11
CA SER A 72 7.48 -30.47 1.50
C SER A 72 6.37 -31.50 1.46
N TRP A 73 6.75 -32.75 1.17
CA TRP A 73 5.87 -33.90 1.17
C TRP A 73 5.81 -34.51 2.57
N GLU A 74 4.70 -34.27 3.28
CA GLU A 74 4.51 -34.62 4.69
C GLU A 74 3.48 -35.74 4.88
N THR A 75 3.58 -36.45 6.02
CA THR A 75 2.62 -37.50 6.39
C THR A 75 1.52 -36.95 7.30
N VAL A 76 0.36 -37.61 7.36
CA VAL A 76 -0.70 -37.29 8.35
C VAL A 76 -0.17 -37.21 9.80
N SER A 77 0.89 -37.96 10.12
CA SER A 77 1.56 -37.94 11.42
C SER A 77 2.50 -36.75 11.66
N SER A 78 2.94 -36.04 10.62
CA SER A 78 3.68 -34.77 10.76
C SER A 78 2.78 -33.53 10.68
N ILE A 79 1.56 -33.63 10.12
CA ILE A 79 0.56 -32.54 10.17
C ILE A 79 0.14 -32.26 11.63
N GLY A 80 0.18 -30.99 12.02
CA GLY A 80 0.04 -30.51 13.40
C GLY A 80 -1.40 -30.41 13.94
N GLY A 81 -1.59 -29.51 14.91
CA GLY A 81 -2.94 -29.16 15.39
C GLY A 81 -3.78 -28.56 14.27
N GLY A 82 -5.06 -28.91 14.21
CA GLY A 82 -5.97 -28.50 13.12
C GLY A 82 -6.02 -29.46 11.92
N ARG A 83 -5.16 -30.49 11.86
CA ARG A 83 -5.03 -31.42 10.70
C ARG A 83 -6.33 -31.96 10.11
N GLN A 84 -7.38 -32.13 10.91
CA GLN A 84 -8.62 -32.75 10.45
C GLN A 84 -9.35 -31.84 9.46
N VAL A 85 -9.47 -30.55 9.77
CA VAL A 85 -10.08 -29.54 8.88
C VAL A 85 -9.40 -29.55 7.51
N ILE A 86 -8.07 -29.50 7.51
CA ILE A 86 -7.24 -29.45 6.29
C ILE A 86 -7.35 -30.75 5.47
N LEU A 87 -7.57 -31.90 6.12
CA LEU A 87 -7.79 -33.18 5.45
C LEU A 87 -9.23 -33.35 4.94
N ASP A 88 -10.20 -32.73 5.60
CA ASP A 88 -11.61 -32.71 5.19
C ASP A 88 -11.80 -31.76 3.98
N GLU A 89 -11.16 -30.58 4.01
CA GLU A 89 -10.97 -29.61 2.92
C GLU A 89 -10.32 -30.26 1.69
N TRP A 90 -9.17 -30.92 1.85
CA TRP A 90 -8.55 -31.69 0.76
C TRP A 90 -9.47 -32.80 0.22
N ALA A 91 -10.21 -33.47 1.11
CA ALA A 91 -11.20 -34.47 0.70
C ALA A 91 -12.46 -33.84 0.05
N GLU A 92 -12.68 -32.53 0.14
CA GLU A 92 -13.71 -31.78 -0.58
C GLU A 92 -13.24 -31.41 -1.98
N HIS A 93 -12.04 -30.83 -2.14
CA HIS A 93 -11.43 -30.57 -3.46
C HIS A 93 -11.28 -31.83 -4.33
N ARG A 94 -11.12 -32.99 -3.69
CA ARG A 94 -11.11 -34.32 -4.34
C ARG A 94 -12.49 -34.81 -4.79
N LYS A 95 -13.59 -34.29 -4.24
CA LYS A 95 -14.99 -34.59 -4.64
C LYS A 95 -15.51 -33.60 -5.68
N SER A 96 -15.23 -32.30 -5.51
CA SER A 96 -15.62 -31.20 -6.42
C SER A 96 -14.95 -31.30 -7.80
N LYS A 97 -13.81 -32.02 -7.87
CA LYS A 97 -12.91 -32.16 -9.03
C LYS A 97 -11.99 -30.96 -9.27
N GLU A 98 -11.80 -30.14 -8.23
CA GLU A 98 -10.78 -29.07 -8.10
C GLU A 98 -9.34 -29.61 -8.02
N THR A 99 -9.14 -30.89 -8.31
CA THR A 99 -7.84 -31.57 -8.36
C THR A 99 -7.65 -32.27 -9.72
N PHE A 100 -6.39 -32.50 -10.11
CA PHE A 100 -6.04 -33.21 -11.36
C PHE A 100 -4.96 -34.27 -11.13
N GLU A 101 -4.93 -35.32 -11.98
CA GLU A 101 -3.87 -36.33 -11.95
C GLU A 101 -2.66 -35.88 -12.77
N PHE A 102 -1.54 -35.65 -12.10
CA PHE A 102 -0.23 -35.46 -12.72
C PHE A 102 0.62 -36.73 -12.62
N LYS A 103 1.28 -37.09 -13.73
CA LYS A 103 2.16 -38.27 -13.84
C LYS A 103 3.46 -37.82 -14.51
N PRO A 104 4.57 -37.65 -13.75
CA PRO A 104 5.82 -37.14 -14.31
C PRO A 104 6.42 -38.12 -15.32
N LYS A 105 7.07 -37.60 -16.36
CA LYS A 105 7.68 -38.38 -17.46
C LYS A 105 9.11 -38.89 -17.15
N THR A 106 9.62 -38.71 -15.93
CA THR A 106 11.00 -39.04 -15.56
C THR A 106 11.19 -40.53 -15.29
N SER A 107 12.20 -41.13 -15.91
CA SER A 107 12.38 -42.59 -16.03
C SER A 107 12.64 -43.36 -14.74
N ASP A 108 13.18 -42.70 -13.71
CA ASP A 108 13.63 -43.36 -12.47
C ASP A 108 12.62 -43.26 -11.31
N ALA A 109 11.47 -42.61 -11.53
CA ALA A 109 10.40 -42.52 -10.54
C ALA A 109 9.35 -43.62 -10.78
N THR A 110 9.28 -44.60 -9.86
CA THR A 110 8.19 -45.58 -9.79
C THR A 110 6.82 -44.91 -9.85
N GLU A 111 5.82 -45.59 -10.46
CA GLU A 111 4.47 -45.15 -10.91
C GLU A 111 3.65 -44.27 -9.95
N THR A 112 4.19 -43.12 -9.56
CA THR A 112 3.65 -42.23 -8.56
C THR A 112 2.69 -41.30 -9.26
N THR A 113 1.39 -41.60 -9.14
CA THR A 113 0.35 -40.65 -9.50
C THR A 113 0.27 -39.59 -8.41
N TYR A 114 0.36 -38.32 -8.82
CA TYR A 114 0.17 -37.15 -7.99
C TYR A 114 -1.25 -36.65 -8.25
N HIS A 115 -2.05 -36.46 -7.20
CA HIS A 115 -3.27 -35.65 -7.30
C HIS A 115 -2.88 -34.24 -6.86
N MET A 116 -2.84 -33.29 -7.77
CA MET A 116 -2.52 -31.89 -7.48
C MET A 116 -3.80 -31.08 -7.35
N LEU A 117 -3.81 -30.05 -6.51
CA LEU A 117 -4.80 -28.97 -6.60
C LEU A 117 -4.62 -28.27 -7.96
N ARG A 118 -5.70 -27.75 -8.53
CA ARG A 118 -5.65 -26.90 -9.73
C ARG A 118 -5.41 -25.44 -9.32
N ASP A 119 -5.11 -24.57 -10.29
CA ASP A 119 -5.12 -23.10 -10.12
C ASP A 119 -6.53 -22.48 -10.35
N ASP A 120 -7.53 -23.28 -10.73
CA ASP A 120 -8.90 -22.81 -11.06
C ASP A 120 -9.88 -22.89 -9.88
N VAL A 121 -9.37 -22.97 -8.65
CA VAL A 121 -10.15 -23.35 -7.47
C VAL A 121 -10.82 -22.13 -6.84
N SER A 122 -12.15 -22.20 -6.74
CA SER A 122 -13.02 -21.09 -6.33
C SER A 122 -12.76 -20.54 -4.91
N THR A 123 -11.99 -21.25 -4.09
CA THR A 123 -11.61 -20.88 -2.72
C THR A 123 -10.14 -20.47 -2.56
N GLU A 124 -9.38 -20.31 -3.64
CA GLU A 124 -7.99 -19.86 -3.56
C GLU A 124 -7.89 -18.33 -3.45
N ASN A 125 -7.06 -17.86 -2.51
CA ASN A 125 -6.86 -16.42 -2.23
C ASN A 125 -6.25 -15.66 -3.41
N ASP A 126 -5.62 -16.42 -4.29
CA ASP A 126 -4.90 -16.10 -5.50
C ASP A 126 -5.78 -16.15 -6.77
N ASN A 127 -7.06 -16.55 -6.68
CA ASN A 127 -7.96 -16.64 -7.84
C ASN A 127 -8.52 -15.28 -8.29
N GLU A 128 -8.82 -15.18 -9.59
CA GLU A 128 -9.29 -13.97 -10.28
C GLU A 128 -10.52 -13.33 -9.61
N GLU A 129 -11.43 -14.14 -9.08
CA GLU A 129 -12.66 -13.68 -8.43
C GLU A 129 -12.41 -13.02 -7.06
N MET A 130 -11.51 -13.59 -6.23
CA MET A 130 -11.11 -12.96 -4.96
C MET A 130 -10.32 -11.67 -5.17
N LEU A 131 -9.51 -11.62 -6.23
CA LEU A 131 -8.79 -10.43 -6.66
C LEU A 131 -9.76 -9.34 -7.15
N ARG A 132 -10.72 -9.71 -8.01
CA ARG A 132 -11.80 -8.84 -8.51
C ARG A 132 -12.64 -8.28 -7.37
N GLN A 133 -13.14 -9.12 -6.45
CA GLN A 133 -13.96 -8.69 -5.32
C GLN A 133 -13.23 -7.72 -4.37
N MET A 134 -11.92 -7.94 -4.12
CA MET A 134 -11.13 -7.01 -3.31
C MET A 134 -10.93 -5.67 -4.02
N PHE A 135 -10.64 -5.68 -5.33
CA PHE A 135 -10.52 -4.46 -6.11
C PHE A 135 -11.85 -3.70 -6.19
N GLU A 136 -12.97 -4.40 -6.37
CA GLU A 136 -14.33 -3.86 -6.36
C GLU A 136 -14.66 -3.15 -5.06
N ALA A 137 -14.49 -3.82 -3.91
CA ALA A 137 -14.77 -3.23 -2.60
C ALA A 137 -13.91 -1.98 -2.33
N VAL A 138 -12.63 -1.97 -2.76
CA VAL A 138 -11.76 -0.80 -2.62
C VAL A 138 -12.18 0.33 -3.55
N MET A 139 -12.52 0.01 -4.80
CA MET A 139 -12.97 1.01 -5.79
C MET A 139 -14.33 1.61 -5.43
N GLU A 140 -15.28 0.84 -4.89
CA GLU A 140 -16.57 1.33 -4.38
C GLU A 140 -16.35 2.34 -3.24
N LYS A 141 -15.56 1.97 -2.23
CA LYS A 141 -15.22 2.86 -1.10
C LYS A 141 -14.50 4.13 -1.56
N VAL A 142 -13.62 4.05 -2.56
CA VAL A 142 -12.97 5.24 -3.15
C VAL A 142 -13.93 6.07 -4.00
N LYS A 143 -14.85 5.46 -4.75
CA LYS A 143 -15.92 6.17 -5.48
C LYS A 143 -16.77 7.00 -4.53
N ASP A 144 -17.22 6.44 -3.40
CA ASP A 144 -18.00 7.15 -2.38
C ASP A 144 -17.24 8.35 -1.79
N LEU A 145 -15.94 8.18 -1.51
CA LEU A 145 -15.07 9.26 -1.05
C LEU A 145 -14.88 10.36 -2.11
N MET A 146 -14.85 9.98 -3.39
CA MET A 146 -14.66 10.88 -4.54
C MET A 146 -15.98 11.38 -5.15
N ALA A 147 -17.12 11.05 -4.54
CA ALA A 147 -18.44 11.42 -5.04
C ALA A 147 -18.78 12.89 -4.73
N PRO A 148 -19.58 13.58 -5.58
CA PRO A 148 -19.78 15.03 -5.46
C PRO A 148 -20.34 15.48 -4.11
N GLN A 149 -21.18 14.66 -3.46
CA GLN A 149 -21.74 14.96 -2.14
C GLN A 149 -20.69 15.04 -1.02
N THR A 150 -19.55 14.33 -1.13
CA THR A 150 -18.56 14.20 -0.06
C THR A 150 -17.79 15.50 0.16
N ASP A 151 -17.82 16.03 1.38
CA ASP A 151 -17.15 17.28 1.76
C ASP A 151 -15.73 17.03 2.27
N TRP A 152 -14.73 17.36 1.44
CA TRP A 152 -13.32 17.21 1.78
C TRP A 152 -12.76 18.34 2.67
N THR A 153 -13.55 19.36 3.03
CA THR A 153 -13.06 20.50 3.85
C THR A 153 -12.66 20.10 5.27
N GLU A 154 -13.16 18.97 5.78
CA GLU A 154 -12.77 18.40 7.08
C GLU A 154 -11.34 17.82 7.06
N GLU A 155 -10.87 17.30 5.92
CA GLU A 155 -9.48 16.81 5.76
C GLU A 155 -8.46 17.96 5.58
N PHE A 156 -8.92 19.17 5.24
CA PHE A 156 -8.10 20.38 5.35
C PHE A 156 -7.99 20.80 6.83
N LYS A 157 -7.12 20.11 7.57
CA LYS A 157 -6.89 20.29 9.00
C LYS A 157 -5.94 21.45 9.29
N GLU A 158 -6.27 22.24 10.31
CA GLU A 158 -5.48 23.44 10.65
C GLU A 158 -4.07 23.10 11.15
N GLY A 159 -3.10 23.92 10.76
CA GLY A 159 -1.68 23.70 11.06
C GLY A 159 -0.95 22.72 10.12
N GLU A 160 -1.67 21.92 9.32
CA GLU A 160 -1.08 21.05 8.30
C GLU A 160 -0.73 21.76 6.99
N TRP A 161 -1.07 23.06 6.90
CA TRP A 161 -0.91 23.88 5.71
C TRP A 161 -0.18 25.19 6.04
N ALA A 162 0.66 25.67 5.13
CA ALA A 162 1.30 26.97 5.26
C ALA A 162 1.48 27.67 3.91
N PHE A 163 1.49 28.99 3.91
CA PHE A 163 1.86 29.79 2.75
C PHE A 163 3.30 29.50 2.30
N ALA A 164 3.51 29.45 0.99
CA ALA A 164 4.84 29.61 0.42
C ALA A 164 5.33 31.06 0.56
N ALA A 165 6.64 31.29 0.38
CA ALA A 165 7.26 32.60 0.61
C ALA A 165 6.52 33.74 -0.12
N GLY A 166 6.11 34.77 0.64
CA GLY A 166 5.38 35.94 0.16
C GLY A 166 3.90 35.72 -0.20
N GLN A 167 3.39 34.49 -0.23
CA GLN A 167 2.03 34.19 -0.67
C GLN A 167 0.95 34.67 0.33
N GLU A 168 1.28 34.75 1.62
CA GLU A 168 0.44 35.36 2.65
C GLU A 168 0.09 36.83 2.32
N ILE A 169 1.04 37.59 1.77
CA ILE A 169 0.82 38.98 1.35
C ILE A 169 -0.09 39.04 0.12
N LYS A 170 0.06 38.11 -0.84
CA LYS A 170 -0.83 37.98 -2.01
C LYS A 170 -2.26 37.64 -1.55
N ALA A 171 -2.41 36.66 -0.67
CA ALA A 171 -3.69 36.25 -0.10
C ALA A 171 -4.39 37.39 0.66
N ASN A 172 -3.67 38.09 1.55
CA ASN A 172 -4.21 39.22 2.30
C ASN A 172 -4.62 40.39 1.40
N ARG A 173 -3.91 40.65 0.29
CA ARG A 173 -4.33 41.63 -0.74
C ARG A 173 -5.61 41.21 -1.48
N ILE A 174 -5.76 39.92 -1.78
CA ILE A 174 -6.99 39.40 -2.41
C ILE A 174 -8.17 39.42 -1.42
N ALA A 175 -7.91 39.20 -0.13
CA ALA A 175 -8.89 39.31 0.93
C ALA A 175 -9.31 40.76 1.20
N SER A 176 -8.39 41.73 1.23
CA SER A 176 -8.71 43.15 1.45
C SER A 176 -9.57 43.77 0.33
N ASN A 177 -9.55 43.16 -0.85
CA ASN A 177 -10.34 43.60 -2.01
C ASN A 177 -11.74 42.95 -2.07
N GLY A 178 -12.19 42.28 -1.00
CA GLY A 178 -13.52 41.69 -0.91
C GLY A 178 -14.05 41.56 0.52
N SER A 179 -15.26 41.03 0.65
CA SER A 179 -15.90 40.80 1.95
C SER A 179 -15.29 39.59 2.67
N GLY A 180 -14.62 39.82 3.80
CA GLY A 180 -14.35 38.82 4.86
C GLY A 180 -13.66 37.52 4.43
N SER A 181 -12.93 37.53 3.31
CA SER A 181 -12.39 36.31 2.68
C SER A 181 -11.16 35.75 3.43
N PRO A 182 -10.84 34.43 3.33
CA PRO A 182 -9.92 33.77 4.24
C PRO A 182 -8.47 34.25 4.15
N THR A 183 -7.81 34.29 5.30
CA THR A 183 -6.41 34.70 5.47
C THR A 183 -5.49 33.56 5.96
N THR A 184 -6.02 32.39 6.30
CA THR A 184 -5.23 31.18 6.60
C THR A 184 -5.02 30.32 5.36
N ALA A 185 -3.91 29.59 5.31
CA ALA A 185 -3.63 28.64 4.23
C ALA A 185 -4.73 27.56 4.09
N THR A 186 -5.22 27.06 5.23
CA THR A 186 -6.31 26.08 5.34
C THR A 186 -7.64 26.65 4.83
N GLY A 187 -8.00 27.87 5.24
CA GLY A 187 -9.21 28.55 4.78
C GLY A 187 -9.20 28.85 3.28
N ILE A 188 -8.01 29.09 2.72
CA ILE A 188 -7.82 29.24 1.27
C ILE A 188 -8.06 27.92 0.52
N LEU A 189 -7.56 26.79 1.03
CA LEU A 189 -7.87 25.49 0.43
C LEU A 189 -9.36 25.17 0.49
N ARG A 190 -10.02 25.43 1.63
CA ARG A 190 -11.48 25.29 1.75
C ARG A 190 -12.22 26.16 0.73
N LYS A 191 -11.89 27.45 0.63
CA LYS A 191 -12.54 28.35 -0.34
C LYS A 191 -12.28 27.94 -1.79
N THR A 192 -11.07 27.49 -2.12
CA THR A 192 -10.72 26.95 -3.44
C THR A 192 -11.51 25.68 -3.76
N TYR A 193 -11.64 24.75 -2.80
CA TYR A 193 -12.47 23.55 -2.97
C TYR A 193 -13.96 23.89 -3.11
N GLU A 194 -14.50 24.79 -2.29
CA GLU A 194 -15.87 25.31 -2.46
C GLU A 194 -16.06 25.91 -3.85
N ASP A 195 -15.15 26.78 -4.31
CA ASP A 195 -15.25 27.45 -5.61
C ASP A 195 -15.17 26.41 -6.76
N MET A 196 -14.31 25.40 -6.66
CA MET A 196 -14.23 24.29 -7.63
C MET A 196 -15.46 23.37 -7.59
N LYS A 197 -16.02 23.09 -6.41
CA LYS A 197 -17.24 22.30 -6.25
C LYS A 197 -18.44 22.99 -6.89
N ASN A 198 -18.60 24.30 -6.68
CA ASN A 198 -19.64 25.08 -7.37
C ASN A 198 -19.47 25.00 -8.91
N LEU A 199 -18.25 25.16 -9.43
CA LEU A 199 -18.00 25.04 -10.88
C LEU A 199 -18.26 23.63 -11.43
N TYR A 200 -18.00 22.58 -10.64
CA TYR A 200 -18.31 21.20 -10.99
C TYR A 200 -19.83 20.95 -11.01
N GLU A 201 -20.54 21.37 -9.97
CA GLU A 201 -21.99 21.20 -9.81
C GLU A 201 -22.80 22.01 -10.85
N THR A 202 -22.24 23.08 -11.44
CA THR A 202 -22.87 23.84 -12.53
C THR A 202 -22.37 23.47 -13.93
N ASP A 203 -21.66 22.34 -14.09
CA ASP A 203 -21.06 21.88 -15.36
C ASP A 203 -20.25 22.99 -16.08
N SER A 204 -19.53 23.77 -15.26
CA SER A 204 -18.82 24.99 -15.65
C SER A 204 -17.31 24.89 -15.38
N MET A 205 -16.80 23.69 -15.07
CA MET A 205 -15.39 23.41 -14.87
C MET A 205 -14.69 23.26 -16.24
N PRO A 206 -13.81 24.18 -16.65
CA PRO A 206 -13.19 24.08 -17.98
C PRO A 206 -12.22 22.89 -18.05
N GLU A 207 -12.22 22.17 -19.17
CA GLU A 207 -11.24 21.09 -19.45
C GLU A 207 -9.80 21.58 -19.26
N ASN A 208 -9.52 22.81 -19.71
CA ASN A 208 -8.23 23.49 -19.57
C ASN A 208 -8.25 24.45 -18.35
N PHE A 209 -8.45 23.88 -17.17
CA PHE A 209 -8.53 24.64 -15.91
C PHE A 209 -7.25 25.44 -15.64
N ASN A 210 -7.37 26.76 -15.44
CA ASN A 210 -6.23 27.67 -15.25
C ASN A 210 -6.35 28.54 -14.00
N ASP A 211 -5.25 29.19 -13.60
CA ASP A 211 -5.13 29.84 -12.28
C ASP A 211 -5.98 31.11 -12.09
N GLY A 212 -6.57 31.63 -13.18
CA GLY A 212 -7.38 32.84 -13.21
C GLY A 212 -8.86 32.62 -12.86
N THR A 213 -9.39 31.41 -13.06
CA THR A 213 -10.82 31.09 -12.79
C THR A 213 -11.17 31.15 -11.30
N LEU A 214 -10.19 30.93 -10.41
CA LEU A 214 -10.40 30.85 -8.96
C LEU A 214 -9.75 32.01 -8.21
N LYS A 215 -10.54 32.74 -7.42
CA LYS A 215 -10.08 33.88 -6.60
C LYS A 215 -8.81 33.60 -5.79
N TYR A 216 -8.67 32.36 -5.30
CA TYR A 216 -7.52 31.93 -4.49
C TYR A 216 -6.67 30.80 -5.12
N GLY A 217 -7.03 30.27 -6.30
CA GLY A 217 -6.33 29.14 -6.90
C GLY A 217 -4.84 29.41 -7.10
N SER A 218 -4.49 30.62 -7.55
CA SER A 218 -3.12 31.05 -7.81
C SER A 218 -2.27 31.35 -6.54
N ILE A 219 -2.76 31.05 -5.33
CA ILE A 219 -1.96 31.08 -4.09
C ILE A 219 -1.13 29.80 -3.98
N ARG A 220 0.18 29.91 -3.70
CA ARG A 220 1.03 28.73 -3.45
C ARG A 220 1.15 28.38 -1.96
N LEU A 221 0.99 27.11 -1.64
CA LEU A 221 0.97 26.54 -0.29
C LEU A 221 1.92 25.33 -0.18
N HIS A 222 2.37 25.03 1.03
CA HIS A 222 3.09 23.82 1.39
C HIS A 222 2.21 22.91 2.24
N TYR A 223 2.18 21.61 1.93
CA TYR A 223 1.65 20.58 2.82
C TYR A 223 2.70 20.20 3.87
N LEU A 224 2.33 20.38 5.15
CA LEU A 224 3.14 20.12 6.34
C LEU A 224 2.62 18.92 7.15
N GLY A 225 1.42 18.42 6.85
CA GLY A 225 0.83 17.26 7.50
C GLY A 225 1.65 15.99 7.38
N GLN A 226 1.32 15.00 8.23
CA GLN A 226 2.01 13.71 8.28
C GLN A 226 1.06 12.57 7.89
N ILE A 227 1.57 11.66 7.05
CA ILE A 227 0.91 10.38 6.70
C ILE A 227 1.36 9.29 7.69
N ASP A 228 2.65 9.28 8.03
CA ASP A 228 3.21 8.33 9.00
C ASP A 228 3.08 8.86 10.44
N ALA A 229 2.10 8.33 11.18
CA ALA A 229 1.89 8.65 12.59
C ALA A 229 3.04 8.25 13.53
N THR A 230 3.90 7.30 13.14
CA THR A 230 5.09 6.95 13.94
C THR A 230 6.15 8.05 13.87
N ASN A 231 6.24 8.75 12.73
CA ASN A 231 7.22 9.81 12.47
C ASN A 231 6.90 11.12 13.23
N LEU A 232 5.69 11.29 13.77
CA LEU A 232 5.30 12.42 14.63
C LEU A 232 6.29 12.64 15.78
N LYS A 233 6.88 11.55 16.30
CA LYS A 233 7.87 11.56 17.39
C LYS A 233 9.22 12.20 17.01
N LYS A 234 9.51 12.38 15.71
CA LYS A 234 10.73 13.04 15.22
C LYS A 234 10.54 14.53 14.88
N GLY A 235 9.32 15.05 15.07
CA GLY A 235 8.94 16.42 14.76
C GLY A 235 8.55 16.62 13.29
N VAL A 236 7.93 17.76 12.98
CA VAL A 236 7.61 18.15 11.60
C VAL A 236 8.90 18.59 10.91
N PRO A 237 9.27 18.01 9.74
CA PRO A 237 10.45 18.48 8.99
C PRO A 237 10.28 19.95 8.60
N ALA A 238 11.40 20.69 8.57
CA ALA A 238 11.38 22.14 8.38
C ALA A 238 10.62 22.54 7.10
N LYS A 239 9.72 23.55 7.21
CA LYS A 239 8.79 23.99 6.14
C LYS A 239 9.45 24.18 4.75
N GLN A 240 10.75 24.47 4.72
CA GLN A 240 11.56 24.68 3.52
C GLN A 240 11.84 23.41 2.69
N SER A 241 11.60 22.19 3.22
CA SER A 241 11.94 20.93 2.53
C SER A 241 10.80 20.34 1.67
N ARG A 242 9.70 21.08 1.47
CA ARG A 242 8.48 20.59 0.80
C ARG A 242 8.18 21.42 -0.43
N SER A 243 7.90 20.78 -1.56
CA SER A 243 7.53 21.46 -2.80
C SER A 243 6.25 22.28 -2.61
N PRO A 244 6.24 23.59 -2.88
CA PRO A 244 5.00 24.37 -2.86
C PRO A 244 4.18 24.09 -4.12
N LYS A 245 2.87 23.94 -3.94
CA LYS A 245 1.87 23.74 -5.01
C LYS A 245 0.85 24.88 -4.98
N PHE A 246 0.19 25.18 -6.09
CA PHE A 246 -0.94 26.09 -6.14
C PHE A 246 -2.15 25.49 -5.40
N ALA A 247 -3.03 26.33 -4.86
CA ALA A 247 -4.21 25.86 -4.13
C ALA A 247 -5.16 25.04 -5.03
N TRP A 248 -5.28 25.40 -6.32
CA TRP A 248 -6.07 24.63 -7.28
C TRP A 248 -5.45 23.25 -7.59
N GLU A 249 -4.12 23.18 -7.77
CA GLU A 249 -3.40 21.93 -7.99
C GLU A 249 -3.61 20.92 -6.85
N ILE A 250 -3.62 21.39 -5.59
CA ILE A 250 -3.80 20.56 -4.39
C ILE A 250 -5.21 19.93 -4.32
N VAL A 251 -6.18 20.55 -4.99
CA VAL A 251 -7.61 20.24 -4.90
C VAL A 251 -8.12 19.51 -6.15
N LEU A 252 -7.56 19.79 -7.33
CA LEU A 252 -8.00 19.23 -8.63
C LEU A 252 -8.10 17.69 -8.67
N PRO A 253 -7.21 16.90 -8.04
CA PRO A 253 -7.35 15.43 -8.02
C PRO A 253 -8.70 14.93 -7.50
N LEU A 254 -9.37 15.70 -6.61
CA LEU A 254 -10.69 15.39 -6.04
C LEU A 254 -11.84 15.52 -7.05
N PHE A 255 -11.65 16.22 -8.17
CA PHE A 255 -12.69 16.53 -9.15
C PHE A 255 -12.48 15.84 -10.51
N GLN A 256 -11.53 14.90 -10.62
CA GLN A 256 -11.28 14.19 -11.87
C GLN A 256 -12.39 13.17 -12.17
N GLN A 257 -13.28 13.54 -13.10
CA GLN A 257 -14.47 12.76 -13.52
C GLN A 257 -14.18 11.29 -13.84
N GLY A 258 -12.98 10.97 -14.36
CA GLY A 258 -12.58 9.58 -14.66
C GLY A 258 -12.69 8.62 -13.48
N MET A 259 -12.51 9.07 -12.23
CA MET A 259 -12.69 8.22 -11.05
C MET A 259 -14.14 7.79 -10.81
N GLN A 260 -15.10 8.62 -11.21
CA GLN A 260 -16.53 8.31 -11.11
C GLN A 260 -16.96 7.37 -12.26
N ASN A 261 -16.22 7.40 -13.38
CA ASN A 261 -16.54 6.68 -14.61
C ASN A 261 -15.79 5.33 -14.77
N ILE A 262 -14.69 5.07 -14.06
CA ILE A 262 -14.11 3.72 -14.02
C ILE A 262 -15.06 2.81 -13.26
N ASP A 263 -15.57 1.79 -13.93
CA ASP A 263 -16.15 0.64 -13.25
C ASP A 263 -15.15 -0.50 -13.11
N ALA A 264 -15.28 -1.29 -12.05
CA ALA A 264 -14.45 -2.48 -11.92
C ALA A 264 -14.77 -3.49 -13.02
N GLU A 265 -16.04 -3.59 -13.45
CA GLU A 265 -16.41 -4.34 -14.66
C GLU A 265 -15.63 -3.85 -15.89
N SER A 266 -15.44 -2.53 -16.07
CA SER A 266 -14.63 -1.98 -17.19
C SER A 266 -13.12 -2.25 -17.06
N MET A 267 -12.63 -2.53 -15.85
CA MET A 267 -11.28 -3.06 -15.61
C MET A 267 -11.17 -4.58 -15.84
N THR A 268 -12.29 -5.28 -16.09
CA THR A 268 -12.29 -6.71 -16.47
C THR A 268 -12.61 -6.96 -17.95
N ASP A 269 -13.14 -5.98 -18.71
CA ASP A 269 -13.16 -6.06 -20.18
C ASP A 269 -11.73 -5.85 -20.72
N GLY A 270 -11.05 -6.96 -21.02
CA GLY A 270 -9.70 -7.01 -21.57
C GLY A 270 -9.49 -6.27 -22.91
N LYS A 271 -10.52 -5.68 -23.51
CA LYS A 271 -10.37 -4.72 -24.63
C LYS A 271 -9.92 -3.32 -24.18
N ASN A 272 -10.33 -2.90 -22.99
CA ASN A 272 -10.11 -1.53 -22.49
C ASN A 272 -9.25 -1.51 -21.21
N PHE A 273 -9.01 -2.67 -20.57
CA PHE A 273 -8.20 -2.80 -19.34
C PHE A 273 -6.91 -1.98 -19.38
N GLU A 274 -6.09 -2.14 -20.44
CA GLU A 274 -4.81 -1.42 -20.59
C GLU A 274 -4.99 0.12 -20.54
N GLN A 275 -6.02 0.65 -21.18
CA GLN A 275 -6.30 2.08 -21.20
C GLN A 275 -6.80 2.59 -19.84
N HIS A 276 -7.70 1.86 -19.18
CA HIS A 276 -8.20 2.23 -17.86
C HIS A 276 -7.11 2.09 -16.78
N PHE A 277 -6.27 1.05 -16.86
CA PHE A 277 -5.10 0.84 -16.04
C PHE A 277 -4.10 2.00 -16.16
N LYS A 278 -3.72 2.38 -17.39
CA LYS A 278 -2.82 3.51 -17.66
C LYS A 278 -3.35 4.81 -17.07
N TRP A 279 -4.63 5.09 -17.26
CA TRP A 279 -5.29 6.27 -16.70
C TRP A 279 -5.30 6.24 -15.17
N LEU A 280 -5.65 5.11 -14.55
CA LEU A 280 -5.78 4.98 -13.10
C LEU A 280 -4.43 5.03 -12.38
N SER A 281 -3.38 4.44 -12.98
CA SER A 281 -2.00 4.54 -12.52
C SER A 281 -1.49 5.99 -12.56
N TRP A 282 -1.73 6.71 -13.67
CA TRP A 282 -1.44 8.13 -13.78
C TRP A 282 -2.20 8.98 -12.75
N TRP A 283 -3.50 8.74 -12.56
CA TRP A 283 -4.30 9.45 -11.55
C TRP A 283 -3.80 9.19 -10.13
N VAL A 284 -3.39 7.95 -9.81
CA VAL A 284 -2.75 7.63 -8.52
C VAL A 284 -1.44 8.40 -8.34
N GLU A 285 -0.57 8.44 -9.35
CA GLU A 285 0.66 9.25 -9.30
C GLU A 285 0.37 10.74 -9.05
N GLU A 286 -0.64 11.30 -9.71
CA GLU A 286 -1.04 12.71 -9.56
C GLU A 286 -1.64 12.98 -8.18
N ALA A 287 -2.57 12.16 -7.70
CA ALA A 287 -3.16 12.30 -6.36
C ALA A 287 -2.09 12.21 -5.25
N VAL A 288 -1.12 11.30 -5.37
CA VAL A 288 0.02 11.19 -4.45
C VAL A 288 0.97 12.41 -4.56
N THR A 289 1.10 12.99 -5.75
CA THR A 289 2.01 14.14 -6.02
C THR A 289 1.42 15.48 -5.58
N PHE A 290 0.11 15.66 -5.70
CA PHE A 290 -0.58 16.94 -5.53
C PHE A 290 -1.52 16.98 -4.33
N ALA A 291 -2.20 15.88 -4.02
CA ALA A 291 -3.16 15.76 -2.92
C ALA A 291 -2.72 14.81 -1.77
N PRO A 292 -1.45 14.74 -1.31
CA PRO A 292 -0.97 13.72 -0.35
C PRO A 292 -1.57 13.76 1.07
N TYR A 293 -2.59 14.58 1.32
CA TYR A 293 -3.44 14.47 2.51
C TYR A 293 -4.44 13.31 2.42
N VAL A 294 -4.91 12.96 1.21
CA VAL A 294 -5.88 11.86 1.00
C VAL A 294 -5.34 10.51 1.48
N LEU A 295 -4.02 10.34 1.50
CA LEU A 295 -3.29 9.16 1.97
C LEU A 295 -3.42 8.88 3.48
N LYS A 296 -4.16 9.72 4.22
CA LYS A 296 -4.63 9.43 5.59
C LYS A 296 -5.89 8.59 5.62
N ASN A 297 -6.69 8.63 4.55
CA ASN A 297 -7.84 7.77 4.40
C ASN A 297 -7.36 6.34 4.05
N PRO A 298 -7.82 5.30 4.77
CA PRO A 298 -7.35 3.93 4.55
C PRO A 298 -7.70 3.42 3.14
N TRP A 299 -8.90 3.68 2.64
CA TRP A 299 -9.35 3.21 1.33
C TRP A 299 -8.54 3.80 0.18
N PHE A 300 -8.29 5.11 0.24
CA PHE A 300 -7.43 5.78 -0.74
C PHE A 300 -6.00 5.24 -0.66
N LEU A 301 -5.45 5.06 0.54
CA LEU A 301 -4.10 4.51 0.73
C LEU A 301 -3.99 3.05 0.26
N LEU A 302 -5.05 2.25 0.40
CA LEU A 302 -5.11 0.87 -0.08
C LEU A 302 -5.09 0.83 -1.62
N LEU A 303 -5.93 1.63 -2.28
CA LEU A 303 -5.92 1.76 -3.75
C LEU A 303 -4.54 2.19 -4.28
N VAL A 304 -3.95 3.24 -3.69
CA VAL A 304 -2.62 3.74 -4.07
C VAL A 304 -1.53 2.66 -3.95
N ARG A 305 -1.69 1.72 -3.03
CA ARG A 305 -0.72 0.64 -2.78
C ARG A 305 -0.87 -0.60 -3.65
N PHE A 306 -1.92 -0.67 -4.46
CA PHE A 306 -1.93 -1.59 -5.61
C PHE A 306 -0.98 -1.11 -6.70
N PHE A 307 -1.00 0.18 -7.04
CA PHE A 307 -0.19 0.76 -8.12
C PHE A 307 1.23 1.16 -7.71
N ILE A 308 1.42 1.73 -6.51
CA ILE A 308 2.73 2.15 -6.00
C ILE A 308 3.08 1.32 -4.77
N THR A 309 4.04 0.40 -4.92
CA THR A 309 4.36 -0.57 -3.86
C THR A 309 4.84 0.11 -2.57
N SER A 310 4.74 -0.59 -1.44
CA SER A 310 5.19 -0.09 -0.12
C SER A 310 6.61 0.46 -0.12
N ASP A 311 7.49 -0.17 -0.90
CA ASP A 311 8.94 0.11 -0.91
C ASP A 311 9.26 1.28 -1.86
N ASP A 312 8.41 1.52 -2.87
CA ASP A 312 8.52 2.62 -3.83
C ASP A 312 7.78 3.88 -3.38
N LEU A 313 6.66 3.75 -2.68
CA LEU A 313 5.80 4.87 -2.25
C LEU A 313 6.54 5.84 -1.33
N GLY A 314 7.42 5.35 -0.45
CA GLY A 314 8.29 6.17 0.38
C GLY A 314 9.28 7.03 -0.43
N PRO A 315 10.14 6.41 -1.28
CA PRO A 315 10.98 7.10 -2.26
C PRO A 315 10.22 8.06 -3.18
N PHE A 316 9.05 7.66 -3.69
CA PHE A 316 8.20 8.44 -4.59
C PHE A 316 7.70 9.72 -3.91
N LEU A 317 7.05 9.59 -2.73
CA LEU A 317 6.61 10.71 -1.92
C LEU A 317 7.78 11.64 -1.57
N LYS A 318 8.94 11.10 -1.23
CA LYS A 318 10.16 11.88 -0.96
C LYS A 318 10.66 12.64 -2.18
N LYS A 319 10.62 12.04 -3.37
CA LYS A 319 11.05 12.64 -4.65
C LYS A 319 10.08 13.73 -5.14
N LYS A 320 8.76 13.47 -5.09
CA LYS A 320 7.71 14.34 -5.66
C LYS A 320 7.28 15.46 -4.69
N THR A 321 7.17 15.17 -3.39
CA THR A 321 6.56 16.08 -2.40
C THR A 321 7.53 16.51 -1.27
N GLY A 322 8.59 15.73 -1.02
CA GLY A 322 9.47 15.87 0.15
C GLY A 322 8.94 15.23 1.43
N ILE A 323 7.86 14.45 1.37
CA ILE A 323 7.38 13.62 2.50
C ILE A 323 8.38 12.50 2.77
N ILE A 324 8.64 12.22 4.05
CA ILE A 324 9.52 11.14 4.49
C ILE A 324 8.72 10.26 5.44
N LEU A 325 8.66 8.97 5.12
CA LEU A 325 8.07 7.92 5.93
C LEU A 325 9.18 7.23 6.76
N SER A 326 8.82 6.52 7.83
CA SER A 326 9.74 5.64 8.54
C SER A 326 9.93 4.32 7.79
N ASN A 327 11.01 3.60 8.13
CA ASN A 327 11.34 2.31 7.52
C ASN A 327 10.25 1.25 7.78
N ASP A 328 9.65 1.27 8.97
CA ASP A 328 8.68 0.27 9.42
C ASP A 328 7.26 0.56 8.90
N TRP A 329 6.98 1.81 8.48
CA TRP A 329 5.67 2.26 8.00
C TRP A 329 5.08 1.36 6.91
N GLY A 330 5.89 0.81 6.00
CA GLY A 330 5.42 -0.10 4.95
C GLY A 330 4.74 -1.37 5.50
N SER A 331 5.20 -1.87 6.65
CA SER A 331 4.57 -2.99 7.36
C SER A 331 3.40 -2.51 8.22
N ASP A 332 3.63 -1.51 9.09
CA ASP A 332 2.62 -0.99 10.03
C ASP A 332 1.33 -0.56 9.31
N SER A 333 1.47 0.15 8.18
CA SER A 333 0.33 0.59 7.37
C SER A 333 -0.32 -0.55 6.60
N ARG A 334 0.39 -1.62 6.20
CA ARG A 334 -0.25 -2.78 5.54
C ARG A 334 -1.17 -3.46 6.53
N ASP A 335 -0.66 -3.75 7.73
CA ASP A 335 -1.40 -4.51 8.73
C ASP A 335 -2.60 -3.70 9.27
N TYR A 336 -2.49 -2.36 9.31
CA TYR A 336 -3.62 -1.46 9.53
C TYR A 336 -4.67 -1.53 8.41
N LEU A 337 -4.28 -1.48 7.13
CA LEU A 337 -5.22 -1.50 6.00
C LEU A 337 -5.97 -2.84 5.87
N ILE A 338 -5.29 -3.96 6.10
CA ILE A 338 -5.94 -5.28 6.13
C ILE A 338 -6.95 -5.36 7.28
N ALA A 339 -6.64 -4.78 8.45
CA ALA A 339 -7.60 -4.68 9.54
C ALA A 339 -8.82 -3.81 9.17
N THR A 340 -8.61 -2.64 8.55
CA THR A 340 -9.72 -1.79 8.07
C THR A 340 -10.60 -2.51 7.06
N TYR A 341 -10.01 -3.21 6.09
CA TYR A 341 -10.77 -4.00 5.11
C TYR A 341 -11.65 -5.07 5.79
N LEU A 342 -11.12 -5.79 6.76
CA LEU A 342 -11.85 -6.82 7.52
C LEU A 342 -12.97 -6.25 8.41
N ASP A 343 -12.78 -5.05 8.96
CA ASP A 343 -13.75 -4.40 9.86
C ASP A 343 -14.90 -3.70 9.10
N GLU A 344 -14.79 -3.51 7.77
CA GLU A 344 -15.69 -2.67 6.95
C GLU A 344 -16.26 -3.32 5.68
N VAL A 345 -15.93 -4.59 5.38
CA VAL A 345 -16.43 -5.34 4.21
C VAL A 345 -17.32 -6.51 4.69
N ASP A 346 -18.63 -6.30 4.67
CA ASP A 346 -19.64 -7.21 5.28
C ASP A 346 -19.65 -8.65 4.74
N PHE A 347 -19.05 -8.91 3.57
CA PHE A 347 -18.96 -10.25 2.97
C PHE A 347 -17.63 -10.97 3.25
N GLU A 348 -16.65 -10.29 3.85
CA GLU A 348 -15.33 -10.88 4.09
C GLU A 348 -15.29 -11.69 5.39
N PHE A 349 -15.18 -13.02 5.26
CA PHE A 349 -15.12 -13.95 6.39
C PHE A 349 -13.83 -14.78 6.42
N ARG A 350 -12.90 -14.56 5.50
CA ARG A 350 -11.61 -15.29 5.44
C ARG A 350 -10.68 -14.84 6.57
N CYS A 351 -9.62 -15.59 6.86
CA CYS A 351 -8.70 -15.17 7.91
C CYS A 351 -7.86 -13.96 7.43
N PRO A 352 -7.32 -13.12 8.33
CA PRO A 352 -6.53 -11.94 7.94
C PRO A 352 -5.31 -12.24 7.05
N HIS A 353 -4.78 -13.47 7.11
CA HIS A 353 -3.67 -13.88 6.27
C HIS A 353 -4.10 -14.27 4.85
N ASP A 354 -5.34 -14.72 4.67
CA ASP A 354 -5.90 -15.05 3.36
C ASP A 354 -6.18 -13.77 2.57
N VAL A 355 -6.79 -12.78 3.24
CA VAL A 355 -6.99 -11.41 2.74
C VAL A 355 -5.65 -10.71 2.46
N GLN A 356 -4.65 -10.87 3.33
CA GLN A 356 -3.30 -10.38 3.07
C GLN A 356 -2.68 -11.04 1.83
N ASP A 357 -2.85 -12.35 1.64
CA ASP A 357 -2.34 -13.04 0.46
C ASP A 357 -3.06 -12.55 -0.82
N THR A 358 -4.38 -12.35 -0.81
CA THR A 358 -5.12 -11.72 -1.94
C THR A 358 -4.59 -10.31 -2.25
N TYR A 359 -4.40 -9.46 -1.24
CA TYR A 359 -3.83 -8.11 -1.41
C TYR A 359 -2.44 -8.15 -2.07
N LEU A 360 -1.59 -9.12 -1.71
CA LEU A 360 -0.24 -9.24 -2.28
C LEU A 360 -0.29 -9.65 -3.75
N HIS A 361 -1.13 -10.63 -4.12
CA HIS A 361 -1.30 -11.04 -5.52
C HIS A 361 -1.93 -9.92 -6.37
N LEU A 362 -2.90 -9.16 -5.82
CA LEU A 362 -3.51 -8.03 -6.51
C LEU A 362 -2.50 -6.91 -6.79
N ARG A 363 -1.70 -6.52 -5.78
CA ARG A 363 -0.57 -5.60 -5.95
C ARG A 363 0.42 -6.11 -7.00
N ASP A 364 0.75 -7.40 -6.97
CA ASP A 364 1.75 -7.96 -7.87
C ASP A 364 1.26 -7.99 -9.33
N PHE A 365 -0.01 -8.30 -9.56
CA PHE A 365 -0.69 -8.08 -10.85
C PHE A 365 -0.61 -6.61 -11.30
N PHE A 366 -0.95 -5.64 -10.43
CA PHE A 366 -0.89 -4.22 -10.77
C PHE A 366 0.55 -3.71 -11.04
N ARG A 367 1.59 -4.28 -10.41
CA ARG A 367 2.99 -4.01 -10.75
C ARG A 367 3.34 -4.60 -12.12
N ASP A 368 3.06 -5.87 -12.34
CA ASP A 368 3.54 -6.59 -13.52
C ASP A 368 2.94 -5.98 -14.80
N CYS A 369 1.67 -5.54 -14.77
CA CYS A 369 1.06 -4.75 -15.84
C CYS A 369 1.70 -3.37 -16.08
N ALA A 370 2.40 -2.78 -15.11
CA ALA A 370 3.18 -1.54 -15.29
C ALA A 370 4.61 -1.80 -15.80
N GLU A 371 5.15 -3.00 -15.58
CA GLU A 371 6.47 -3.39 -16.08
C GLU A 371 6.41 -3.81 -17.57
N ASP A 372 5.35 -4.50 -18.02
CA ASP A 372 5.15 -4.88 -19.44
C ASP A 372 5.02 -3.67 -20.39
N ASP A 373 4.61 -2.51 -19.87
CA ASP A 373 4.57 -1.23 -20.61
C ASP A 373 5.94 -0.55 -20.77
N SER A 374 6.97 -1.00 -20.05
CA SER A 374 8.32 -0.49 -20.23
C SER A 374 8.86 -0.97 -21.58
N PRO A 375 9.14 -0.08 -22.55
CA PRO A 375 9.62 -0.51 -23.86
C PRO A 375 10.91 -1.30 -23.68
N VAL A 376 10.88 -2.58 -24.09
CA VAL A 376 12.02 -3.49 -23.98
C VAL A 376 13.19 -2.85 -24.73
N ASN A 377 14.12 -2.29 -23.96
CA ASN A 377 15.26 -1.55 -24.48
C ASN A 377 16.30 -2.58 -24.94
N ASP A 378 16.00 -3.24 -26.06
CA ASP A 378 16.73 -4.36 -26.64
C ASP A 378 18.10 -3.86 -27.13
N SER A 379 19.05 -3.82 -26.19
CA SER A 379 20.29 -3.08 -26.31
C SER A 379 21.33 -3.82 -27.14
N SER A 380 21.00 -4.10 -28.40
CA SER A 380 22.00 -4.30 -29.45
C SER A 380 22.41 -2.95 -30.04
N GLU A 381 23.71 -2.69 -30.03
CA GLU A 381 24.39 -1.53 -30.62
C GLU A 381 24.01 -1.37 -32.13
N GLU A 382 24.05 -0.19 -32.77
CA GLU A 382 24.95 0.95 -32.54
C GLU A 382 24.41 2.26 -33.21
N ASN A 383 24.85 3.44 -32.70
CA ASN A 383 24.92 4.76 -33.39
C ASN A 383 23.67 5.43 -34.03
N GLY A 384 23.28 6.59 -33.47
CA GLY A 384 22.99 7.77 -34.32
C GLY A 384 21.94 8.78 -33.83
N ALA A 385 22.20 10.07 -34.12
CA ALA A 385 21.23 11.19 -34.16
C ALA A 385 20.41 11.51 -32.88
N GLN A 386 21.01 12.35 -32.04
CA GLN A 386 20.34 13.30 -31.15
C GLN A 386 19.30 14.18 -31.89
N GLU A 387 18.04 14.16 -31.45
CA GLU A 387 17.06 15.23 -31.73
C GLU A 387 16.08 15.41 -30.53
N TYR A 388 15.58 16.63 -30.34
CA TYR A 388 14.58 16.97 -29.31
C TYR A 388 13.17 16.74 -29.85
N VAL A 389 12.24 16.27 -29.02
CA VAL A 389 10.80 16.38 -29.29
C VAL A 389 10.10 17.09 -28.13
N GLU A 390 10.04 18.42 -28.22
CA GLU A 390 8.90 19.17 -27.66
C GLU A 390 7.70 18.89 -28.57
N GLY A 391 6.52 18.50 -28.05
CA GLY A 391 5.38 18.26 -28.97
C GLY A 391 4.17 17.47 -28.46
N LEU A 392 3.51 17.91 -27.39
CA LEU A 392 2.06 17.69 -27.21
C LEU A 392 1.43 19.02 -26.77
N GLY A 393 1.09 19.85 -27.76
CA GLY A 393 0.75 21.27 -27.56
C GLY A 393 0.01 21.88 -28.75
N HIS A 394 -1.02 21.20 -29.25
CA HIS A 394 -2.04 21.75 -30.14
C HIS A 394 -3.40 21.27 -29.60
N ILE A 395 -4.37 22.12 -29.24
CA ILE A 395 -4.67 23.49 -29.69
C ILE A 395 -4.87 23.54 -31.20
N MET A 396 -6.05 23.11 -31.62
CA MET A 396 -6.74 23.75 -32.74
C MET A 396 -7.57 24.89 -32.15
N VAL A 397 -7.47 26.07 -32.76
CA VAL A 397 -8.35 27.22 -32.55
C VAL A 397 -8.87 27.58 -33.93
N ASP A 398 -10.17 27.84 -34.03
CA ASP A 398 -10.84 28.15 -35.28
C ASP A 398 -10.33 29.45 -35.92
N ALA A 399 -10.48 29.53 -37.23
CA ALA A 399 -10.43 30.78 -37.98
C ALA A 399 -11.81 30.99 -38.60
N GLU A 400 -12.56 31.95 -38.05
CA GLU A 400 -13.69 32.57 -38.74
C GLU A 400 -13.14 33.41 -39.91
N ASP A 401 -13.85 33.43 -41.04
CA ASP A 401 -13.70 34.50 -42.04
C ASP A 401 -15.07 34.72 -42.72
N ASP A 402 -15.66 35.84 -42.31
CA ASP A 402 -16.80 36.66 -42.75
C ASP A 402 -17.55 36.45 -44.09
N GLU A 403 -18.78 37.01 -44.06
CA GLU A 403 -19.54 37.65 -45.15
C GLU A 403 -19.86 36.87 -46.44
N ASP A 404 -21.12 36.42 -46.54
CA ASP A 404 -21.84 36.24 -47.81
C ASP A 404 -23.07 37.19 -47.85
N LEU A 405 -23.44 37.70 -49.03
CA LEU A 405 -24.34 38.84 -49.23
C LEU A 405 -25.76 38.46 -49.71
N ASP A 406 -26.79 39.14 -49.20
CA ASP A 406 -28.05 39.47 -49.93
C ASP A 406 -28.85 40.60 -49.22
#